data_AF-D3RMU2-F1
#
_entry.id   AF-D3RMU2-F1
#
_cell.length_a   1.000
_cell.length_b   1.000
_cell.length_c   1.000
_cell.angle_alpha   90.00
_cell.angle_beta   90.00
_cell.angle_gamma   90.00
#
_symmetry.space_group_name_H-M   'P 1'
#
loop_
_entity.id
_entity.type
_entity.pdbx_description
1 polymer ?
#
loop_
_entity_poly.entity_id
_entity_poly.type
_entity_poly.pdbx_seq_one_letter_code
_entity_poly.pdbx_strand_id
1 'polypeptide(L)'
;MTDIDKAQALAGSTLGGELDADECQALAERMGVISLQAGETLVDEDQDRRTLFVLARGRLCVCKSVGGKEETVYQMRPGECAGTRAFVDGKPRRAALRAEEPVTVLTLEPEDFDALIETHPRLVFKIMRAMFRITHSNLMRMNLESAEMRNYLLKSGGRY
;
A
#
# COMPACT_ATOMS: atom_id res chain seq x y z
N MET A 1 19.30 -14.96 0.41
CA MET A 1 18.21 -14.02 0.77
C MET A 1 18.87 -12.71 1.12
N THR A 2 18.61 -11.65 0.36
CA THR A 2 19.18 -10.33 0.65
C THR A 2 18.54 -9.83 1.93
N ASP A 3 19.31 -9.75 3.01
CA ASP A 3 18.86 -9.21 4.27
C ASP A 3 18.54 -7.73 4.05
N ILE A 4 17.26 -7.38 4.12
CA ILE A 4 16.81 -6.01 3.87
C ILE A 4 16.78 -5.28 5.20
N ASP A 5 17.39 -4.10 5.25
CA ASP A 5 17.25 -3.22 6.40
C ASP A 5 15.82 -2.63 6.40
N LYS A 6 14.96 -3.28 7.21
CA LYS A 6 13.55 -2.90 7.36
C LYS A 6 13.38 -1.49 7.89
N ALA A 7 14.19 -1.09 8.86
CA ALA A 7 14.09 0.24 9.48
C ALA A 7 14.44 1.33 8.46
N GLN A 8 15.52 1.12 7.68
CA GLN A 8 15.91 2.03 6.62
C GLN A 8 14.87 2.10 5.49
N ALA A 9 14.27 0.98 5.11
CA ALA A 9 13.20 0.94 4.11
C ALA A 9 11.94 1.68 4.60
N LEU A 10 11.60 1.55 5.89
CA LEU A 10 10.48 2.26 6.51
C LEU A 10 10.72 3.77 6.57
N ALA A 11 11.91 4.20 6.97
CA ALA A 11 12.27 5.62 7.03
C ALA A 11 12.10 6.33 5.68
N GLY A 12 12.35 5.62 4.57
CA GLY A 12 12.13 6.12 3.21
C GLY A 12 10.70 5.95 2.65
N SER A 13 9.77 5.43 3.45
CA SER A 13 8.42 5.08 3.00
C SER A 13 7.38 6.16 3.32
N THR A 14 6.23 6.09 2.65
CA THR A 14 5.06 6.94 2.96
C THR A 14 4.48 6.65 4.35
N LEU A 15 4.74 5.47 4.91
CA LEU A 15 4.33 5.10 6.26
C LEU A 15 5.25 5.70 7.33
N GLY A 16 6.55 5.75 7.05
CA GLY A 16 7.59 6.16 8.01
C GLY A 16 7.94 7.64 8.01
N GLY A 17 7.34 8.47 7.16
CA GLY A 17 7.75 9.88 6.97
C GLY A 17 7.70 10.80 8.20
N GLU A 18 7.10 10.38 9.31
CA GLU A 18 7.11 11.12 10.59
C GLU A 18 7.70 10.31 11.76
N LEU A 19 8.23 9.12 11.46
CA LEU A 19 8.84 8.26 12.44
C LEU A 19 10.31 8.66 12.61
N ASP A 20 10.78 8.68 13.85
CA ASP A 20 12.22 8.76 14.12
C ASP A 20 12.88 7.37 13.93
N ALA A 21 14.20 7.31 14.15
CA ALA A 21 14.96 6.08 13.93
C ALA A 21 14.53 4.95 14.88
N ASP A 22 14.28 5.26 16.15
CA ASP A 22 13.86 4.28 17.17
C ASP A 22 12.44 3.78 16.88
N GLU A 23 11.55 4.67 16.43
CA GLU A 23 10.20 4.33 15.98
C GLU A 23 10.19 3.47 14.71
N CYS A 24 11.08 3.77 13.74
CA CYS A 24 11.26 2.93 12.56
C CYS A 24 11.77 1.54 12.94
N GLN A 25 12.69 1.45 13.90
CA GLN A 25 13.20 0.19 14.41
C GLN A 25 12.12 -0.62 15.13
N ALA A 26 11.36 0.01 16.02
CA ALA A 26 10.26 -0.64 16.75
C ALA A 26 9.17 -1.16 15.80
N LEU A 27 8.83 -0.41 14.75
CA LEU A 27 7.90 -0.88 13.72
C LEU A 27 8.52 -2.01 12.88
N ALA A 28 9.79 -1.87 12.47
CA ALA A 28 10.50 -2.87 11.70
C ALA A 28 10.51 -4.23 12.40
N GLU A 29 10.71 -4.28 13.72
CA GLU A 29 10.70 -5.51 14.52
C GLU A 29 9.36 -6.25 14.49
N ARG A 30 8.26 -5.53 14.30
CA ARG A 30 6.90 -6.08 14.16
C ARG A 30 6.53 -6.46 12.73
N MET A 31 7.35 -6.09 11.74
CA MET A 31 7.04 -6.38 10.35
C MET A 31 7.72 -7.66 9.84
N GLY A 32 6.95 -8.47 9.12
CA GLY A 32 7.43 -9.57 8.31
C GLY A 32 8.01 -9.10 6.97
N VAL A 33 8.61 -10.03 6.23
CA VAL A 33 9.17 -9.79 4.89
C VAL A 33 8.69 -10.88 3.95
N ILE A 34 8.13 -10.49 2.81
CA ILE A 34 7.78 -11.38 1.70
C ILE A 34 8.64 -10.98 0.49
N SER A 35 9.18 -11.99 -0.19
CA SER A 35 9.84 -11.83 -1.49
C SER A 35 9.05 -12.57 -2.55
N LEU A 36 8.87 -11.93 -3.71
CA LEU A 36 8.17 -12.50 -4.84
C LEU A 36 9.02 -12.36 -6.11
N GLN A 37 8.87 -13.30 -7.03
CA GLN A 37 9.39 -13.24 -8.39
C GLN A 37 8.40 -12.52 -9.31
N ALA A 38 8.87 -12.14 -10.50
CA ALA A 38 8.01 -11.55 -11.53
C ALA A 38 6.83 -12.48 -11.86
N GLY A 39 5.62 -11.91 -11.94
CA GLY A 39 4.38 -12.62 -12.22
C GLY A 39 3.68 -13.22 -10.99
N GLU A 40 4.33 -13.27 -9.83
CA GLU A 40 3.72 -13.80 -8.61
C GLU A 40 2.73 -12.81 -7.96
N THR A 41 1.70 -13.36 -7.33
CA THR A 41 0.65 -12.60 -6.64
C THR A 41 0.99 -12.46 -5.16
N LEU A 42 0.95 -11.23 -4.65
CA LEU A 42 1.07 -10.96 -3.21
C LEU A 42 -0.27 -11.16 -2.49
N VAL A 43 -1.35 -10.68 -3.09
CA VAL A 43 -2.72 -10.76 -2.58
C VAL A 43 -3.70 -10.68 -3.74
N ASP A 44 -4.78 -11.44 -3.69
CA ASP A 44 -5.84 -11.39 -4.70
C ASP A 44 -6.94 -10.38 -4.34
N GLU A 45 -7.72 -9.99 -5.35
CA GLU A 45 -8.97 -9.25 -5.15
C GLU A 45 -9.97 -10.10 -4.34
N ASP A 46 -10.80 -9.45 -3.51
CA ASP A 46 -11.78 -10.09 -2.61
C ASP A 46 -11.20 -11.05 -1.54
N GLN A 47 -9.88 -11.20 -1.46
CA GLN A 47 -9.25 -11.95 -0.38
C GLN A 47 -9.50 -11.29 0.98
N ASP A 48 -9.90 -12.07 1.99
CA ASP A 48 -10.03 -11.62 3.39
C ASP A 48 -8.66 -11.63 4.10
N ARG A 49 -7.70 -10.90 3.52
CA ARG A 49 -6.39 -10.67 4.11
C ARG A 49 -6.30 -9.20 4.50
N ARG A 50 -6.01 -8.91 5.77
CA ARG A 50 -6.01 -7.52 6.29
C ARG A 50 -4.63 -6.88 6.39
N THR A 51 -3.56 -7.63 6.17
CA THR A 51 -2.15 -7.21 6.21
C THR A 51 -1.85 -5.87 5.53
N LEU A 52 -1.13 -4.97 6.19
CA LEU A 52 -0.59 -3.78 5.55
C LEU A 52 0.71 -4.12 4.80
N PHE A 53 0.91 -3.52 3.64
CA PHE A 53 2.07 -3.79 2.79
C PHE A 53 2.86 -2.52 2.52
N VAL A 54 4.18 -2.57 2.69
CA VAL A 54 5.10 -1.52 2.24
C VAL A 54 6.06 -2.11 1.22
N LEU A 55 6.06 -1.59 0.01
CA LEU A 55 6.96 -2.05 -1.05
C LEU A 55 8.37 -1.54 -0.75
N ALA A 56 9.30 -2.42 -0.41
CA ALA A 56 10.67 -2.04 -0.06
C ALA A 56 11.61 -2.05 -1.28
N ARG A 57 11.39 -2.97 -2.22
CA ARG A 57 12.17 -3.07 -3.46
C ARG A 57 11.32 -3.63 -4.60
N GLY A 58 11.59 -3.14 -5.81
CA GLY A 58 10.99 -3.62 -7.04
C GLY A 58 9.72 -2.85 -7.43
N ARG A 59 8.80 -3.50 -8.14
CA ARG A 59 7.56 -2.91 -8.65
C ARG A 59 6.37 -3.86 -8.50
N LEU A 60 5.29 -3.34 -7.90
CA LEU A 60 4.02 -4.04 -7.77
C LEU A 60 2.94 -3.35 -8.61
N CYS A 61 2.14 -4.14 -9.31
CA CYS A 61 0.91 -3.70 -9.94
C CYS A 61 -0.27 -3.87 -9.01
N VAL A 62 -1.12 -2.85 -8.96
CA VAL A 62 -2.46 -2.91 -8.40
C VAL A 62 -3.42 -3.20 -9.54
N CYS A 63 -4.04 -4.37 -9.50
CA CYS A 63 -4.91 -4.85 -10.56
C CYS A 63 -6.36 -4.97 -10.08
N LYS A 64 -7.32 -4.71 -10.96
CA LYS A 64 -8.75 -4.90 -10.69
C LYS A 64 -9.43 -5.61 -11.84
N SER A 65 -10.46 -6.39 -11.54
CA SER A 65 -11.35 -6.93 -12.57
C SER A 65 -12.36 -5.86 -13.04
N VAL A 66 -12.28 -5.46 -14.31
CA VAL A 66 -13.21 -4.54 -14.97
C VAL A 66 -13.82 -5.25 -16.17
N GLY A 67 -15.14 -5.47 -16.14
CA GLY A 67 -15.85 -6.16 -17.24
C GLY A 67 -15.36 -7.59 -17.49
N GLY A 68 -14.86 -8.28 -16.46
CA GLY A 68 -14.33 -9.64 -16.55
C GLY A 68 -12.90 -9.73 -17.10
N LYS A 69 -12.22 -8.60 -17.28
CA LYS A 69 -10.79 -8.53 -17.62
C LYS A 69 -10.02 -7.88 -16.50
N GLU A 70 -8.83 -8.40 -16.23
CA GLU A 70 -7.93 -7.79 -15.26
C GLU A 70 -7.23 -6.59 -15.90
N GLU A 71 -7.30 -5.44 -15.24
CA GLU A 71 -6.66 -4.19 -15.65
C GLU A 71 -5.75 -3.68 -14.54
N THR A 72 -4.54 -3.25 -14.91
CA THR A 72 -3.64 -2.53 -14.01
C THR A 72 -4.17 -1.11 -13.82
N VAL A 73 -4.60 -0.78 -12.60
CA VAL A 73 -5.12 0.55 -12.25
C VAL A 73 -4.05 1.44 -11.63
N TYR A 74 -2.97 0.86 -11.09
CA TYR A 74 -1.88 1.62 -10.51
C TYR A 74 -0.59 0.78 -10.45
N GLN A 75 0.57 1.43 -10.57
CA GLN A 75 1.89 0.82 -10.37
C GLN A 75 2.55 1.41 -9.13
N MET A 76 2.77 0.57 -8.13
CA MET A 76 3.43 0.95 -6.89
C MET A 76 4.94 1.03 -7.06
N ARG A 77 5.54 2.01 -6.38
CA ARG A 77 7.00 2.23 -6.31
C ARG A 77 7.56 1.90 -4.92
N PRO A 78 8.87 1.63 -4.79
CA PRO A 78 9.50 1.49 -3.48
C PRO A 78 9.19 2.67 -2.56
N GLY A 79 8.89 2.37 -1.30
CA GLY A 79 8.43 3.30 -0.29
C GLY A 79 6.91 3.48 -0.24
N GLU A 80 6.15 3.00 -1.23
CA GLU A 80 4.68 3.13 -1.20
C GLU A 80 4.01 2.04 -0.36
N CYS A 81 2.86 2.40 0.20
CA CYS A 81 2.07 1.58 1.11
C CYS A 81 0.73 1.21 0.49
N ALA A 82 0.31 -0.03 0.67
CA ALA A 82 -0.97 -0.57 0.22
C ALA A 82 -1.68 -1.36 1.32
N GLY A 83 -2.98 -1.58 1.12
CA GLY A 83 -3.81 -2.34 2.05
C GLY A 83 -4.42 -1.54 3.18
N THR A 84 -4.17 -0.22 3.27
CA THR A 84 -4.69 0.65 4.34
C THR A 84 -6.20 0.48 4.56
N ARG A 85 -6.99 0.39 3.48
CA ARG A 85 -8.44 0.19 3.57
C ARG A 85 -8.82 -1.16 4.18
N ALA A 86 -8.20 -2.25 3.74
CA ALA A 86 -8.51 -3.58 4.26
C ALA A 86 -8.07 -3.72 5.72
N PHE A 87 -6.92 -3.12 6.05
CA PHE A 87 -6.35 -3.06 7.38
C PHE A 87 -7.27 -2.31 8.37
N VAL A 88 -7.74 -1.10 7.99
CA VAL A 88 -8.56 -0.25 8.88
C VAL A 88 -10.03 -0.65 8.90
N ASP A 89 -10.65 -0.94 7.74
CA ASP A 89 -12.09 -1.21 7.67
C ASP A 89 -12.46 -2.67 8.00
N GLY A 90 -11.47 -3.57 8.06
CA GLY A 90 -11.70 -5.02 8.18
C GLY A 90 -12.47 -5.62 6.99
N LYS A 91 -12.42 -4.97 5.82
CA LYS A 91 -13.13 -5.40 4.59
C LYS A 91 -12.20 -6.18 3.65
N PRO A 92 -12.75 -7.07 2.81
CA PRO A 92 -11.98 -7.75 1.77
C PRO A 92 -11.21 -6.80 0.84
N ARG A 93 -10.15 -7.34 0.22
CA ARG A 93 -9.34 -6.62 -0.77
C ARG A 93 -10.20 -6.12 -1.93
N ARG A 94 -9.88 -4.93 -2.44
CA ARG A 94 -10.57 -4.28 -3.57
C ARG A 94 -9.79 -4.37 -4.89
N ALA A 95 -8.61 -4.97 -4.83
CA ALA A 95 -7.65 -5.06 -5.91
C ALA A 95 -6.63 -6.14 -5.54
N ALA A 96 -6.12 -6.83 -6.56
CA ALA A 96 -4.98 -7.71 -6.44
C ALA A 96 -3.67 -6.89 -6.44
N LEU A 97 -2.61 -7.46 -5.86
CA LEU A 97 -1.25 -6.96 -5.97
C LEU A 97 -0.37 -8.03 -6.61
N ARG A 98 0.28 -7.69 -7.74
CA ARG A 98 1.14 -8.61 -8.49
C ARG A 98 2.52 -8.03 -8.72
N ALA A 99 3.55 -8.87 -8.64
CA ALA A 99 4.92 -8.50 -8.92
C ALA A 99 5.14 -8.37 -10.44
N GLU A 100 5.60 -7.20 -10.91
CA GLU A 100 6.05 -7.05 -12.31
C GLU A 100 7.51 -7.48 -12.49
N GLU A 101 8.28 -7.44 -11.41
CA GLU A 101 9.68 -7.82 -11.32
C GLU A 101 9.94 -8.44 -9.94
N PRO A 102 11.13 -9.01 -9.66
CA PRO A 102 11.44 -9.49 -8.32
C PRO A 102 11.28 -8.36 -7.27
N VAL A 103 10.40 -8.58 -6.29
CA VAL A 103 10.05 -7.59 -5.27
C VAL A 103 10.33 -8.08 -3.85
N THR A 104 10.53 -7.12 -2.94
CA THR A 104 10.57 -7.33 -1.50
C THR A 104 9.54 -6.41 -0.85
N VAL A 105 8.68 -6.99 -0.02
CA VAL A 105 7.54 -6.31 0.61
C VAL A 105 7.60 -6.53 2.11
N LEU A 106 7.48 -5.45 2.88
CA LEU A 106 7.30 -5.52 4.32
C LEU A 106 5.81 -5.72 4.63
N THR A 107 5.52 -6.60 5.58
CA THR A 107 4.14 -6.95 5.96
C THR A 107 3.90 -6.62 7.42
N LEU A 108 2.80 -5.94 7.72
CA LEU A 108 2.34 -5.74 9.11
C LEU A 108 0.97 -6.37 9.26
N GLU A 109 0.87 -7.39 10.11
CA GLU A 109 -0.42 -8.00 10.44
C GLU A 109 -1.17 -7.15 11.49
N PRO A 110 -2.51 -7.18 11.52
CA PRO A 110 -3.30 -6.43 12.50
C PRO A 110 -2.88 -6.71 13.94
N GLU A 111 -2.59 -7.97 14.27
CA GLU A 111 -2.23 -8.40 15.62
C GLU A 111 -0.87 -7.81 16.06
N ASP A 112 0.08 -7.71 15.13
CA ASP A 112 1.39 -7.10 15.36
C ASP A 112 1.30 -5.59 15.58
N PHE A 113 0.34 -4.94 14.90
CA PHE A 113 0.04 -3.53 15.12
C PHE A 113 -0.69 -3.29 16.44
N ASP A 114 -1.65 -4.14 16.79
CA ASP A 114 -2.38 -4.04 18.05
C ASP A 114 -1.42 -4.18 19.25
N ALA A 115 -0.41 -5.04 19.15
CA ALA A 115 0.64 -5.17 20.17
C ALA A 115 1.49 -3.89 20.36
N LEU A 116 1.56 -3.00 19.36
CA LEU A 116 2.23 -1.71 19.48
C LEU A 116 1.40 -0.70 20.29
N ILE A 117 0.10 -0.90 20.46
CA ILE A 117 -0.77 0.03 21.22
C ILE A 117 -0.33 0.09 22.67
N GLU A 118 -0.05 -1.08 23.27
CA GLU A 118 0.35 -1.22 24.66
C GLU A 118 1.78 -0.74 24.93
N THR A 119 2.66 -0.89 23.93
CA THR A 119 4.10 -0.65 24.11
C THR A 119 4.57 0.69 23.56
N HIS A 120 3.98 1.17 22.45
CA HIS A 120 4.39 2.35 21.71
C HIS A 120 3.17 3.16 21.20
N PRO A 121 2.29 3.68 22.08
CA PRO A 121 1.05 4.33 21.67
C PRO A 121 1.26 5.57 20.76
N ARG A 122 2.38 6.30 20.94
CA ARG A 122 2.73 7.45 20.07
C ARG A 122 3.11 7.01 18.66
N LEU A 123 3.81 5.89 18.53
CA LEU A 123 4.14 5.28 17.23
C LEU A 123 2.86 4.89 16.49
N VAL A 124 1.94 4.21 17.17
CA VAL A 124 0.62 3.84 16.62
C VAL A 124 -0.13 5.07 16.11
N PHE A 125 -0.19 6.15 16.90
CA PHE A 125 -0.82 7.40 16.48
C PHE A 125 -0.19 7.96 15.18
N LYS A 126 1.15 7.97 15.09
CA LYS A 126 1.86 8.43 13.89
C LYS A 126 1.57 7.54 12.67
N ILE A 127 1.52 6.22 12.85
CA ILE A 127 1.18 5.26 11.78
C ILE A 127 -0.26 5.48 11.30
N MET A 128 -1.23 5.62 12.21
CA MET A 128 -2.63 5.94 11.86
C MET A 128 -2.72 7.24 11.06
N ARG A 129 -1.98 8.27 11.48
CA ARG A 129 -1.92 9.55 10.78
C ARG A 129 -1.28 9.41 9.39
N ALA A 130 -0.25 8.57 9.23
CA ALA A 130 0.34 8.24 7.94
C ALA A 130 -0.66 7.52 7.02
N MET A 131 -1.40 6.52 7.53
CA MET A 131 -2.44 5.82 6.77
C MET A 131 -3.56 6.77 6.31
N PHE A 132 -3.95 7.73 7.16
CA PHE A 132 -4.92 8.76 6.78
C PHE A 132 -4.40 9.64 5.64
N ARG A 133 -3.14 10.10 5.71
CA ARG A 133 -2.50 10.85 4.62
C ARG A 133 -2.46 10.06 3.32
N ILE A 134 -2.02 8.80 3.37
CA ILE A 134 -1.94 7.92 2.20
C ILE A 134 -3.33 7.79 1.54
N THR A 135 -4.36 7.51 2.36
CA THR A 135 -5.73 7.36 1.86
C THR A 135 -6.27 8.67 1.28
N HIS A 136 -5.96 9.81 1.91
CA HIS A 136 -6.33 11.12 1.41
C HIS A 136 -5.65 11.45 0.08
N SER A 137 -4.33 11.20 -0.05
CA SER A 137 -3.59 11.37 -1.29
C SER A 137 -4.13 10.51 -2.42
N ASN A 138 -4.49 9.26 -2.14
CA ASN A 138 -5.09 8.35 -3.11
C ASN A 138 -6.47 8.86 -3.58
N LEU A 139 -7.31 9.34 -2.66
CA LEU A 139 -8.61 9.93 -3.00
C LEU A 139 -8.45 11.17 -3.88
N MET A 140 -7.52 12.07 -3.54
CA MET A 140 -7.28 13.28 -4.34
C MET A 140 -6.78 12.94 -5.75
N ARG A 141 -5.89 11.95 -5.89
CA ARG A 141 -5.44 11.46 -7.20
C ARG A 141 -6.61 10.92 -8.03
N MET A 142 -7.43 10.05 -7.45
CA MET A 142 -8.61 9.50 -8.15
C MET A 142 -9.60 10.59 -8.56
N ASN A 143 -9.83 11.59 -7.72
CA ASN A 143 -10.73 12.71 -8.03
C ASN A 143 -10.20 13.54 -9.20
N LEU A 144 -8.89 13.76 -9.27
CA LEU A 144 -8.25 14.49 -10.36
C LEU A 144 -8.40 13.73 -11.69
N GLU A 145 -8.06 12.43 -11.70
CA GLU A 145 -8.18 11.57 -12.88
C GLU A 145 -9.63 11.50 -13.40
N SER A 146 -10.60 11.37 -12.49
CA SER A 146 -12.03 11.40 -12.82
C SER A 146 -12.47 12.75 -13.41
N ALA A 147 -12.01 13.86 -12.85
CA ALA A 147 -12.32 15.19 -13.36
C ALA A 147 -11.73 15.43 -14.75
N GLU A 148 -10.49 14.99 -14.98
CA GLU A 148 -9.83 15.04 -16.29
C GLU A 148 -10.60 14.21 -17.32
N MET A 149 -10.91 12.95 -17.02
CA MET A 149 -11.67 12.07 -17.92
C MET A 149 -13.04 12.68 -18.29
N ARG A 150 -13.75 13.23 -17.30
CA ARG A 150 -15.03 13.91 -17.54
C ARG A 150 -14.86 15.12 -18.46
N ASN A 151 -13.82 15.93 -18.25
CA ASN A 151 -13.53 17.09 -19.11
C ASN A 151 -13.17 16.66 -20.54
N TYR A 152 -12.42 15.57 -20.71
CA TYR A 152 -12.13 14.99 -22.01
C TYR A 152 -13.41 14.57 -22.73
N LEU A 153 -14.28 13.78 -22.08
CA LEU A 153 -15.55 13.32 -22.66
C LEU A 153 -16.47 14.46 -23.07
N LEU A 154 -16.58 15.51 -22.24
CA LEU A 154 -17.39 16.70 -22.55
C LEU A 154 -16.82 17.51 -23.72
N LYS A 155 -15.49 17.64 -23.81
CA LYS A 155 -14.82 18.35 -24.93
C LYS A 155 -14.87 17.56 -26.23
N SER A 156 -14.77 16.22 -26.18
CA SER A 156 -14.87 15.36 -27.35
C SER A 156 -16.32 15.10 -27.80
N GLY A 157 -17.30 15.21 -26.88
CA GLY A 157 -18.73 15.03 -27.17
C GLY A 157 -19.46 16.29 -27.65
N GLY A 158 -18.79 17.44 -27.69
CA GLY A 158 -19.39 18.74 -28.06
C GLY A 158 -19.28 19.13 -29.54
N ARG A 159 -19.09 18.18 -30.45
CA ARG A 159 -19.08 18.42 -31.91
C ARG A 159 -20.06 17.49 -32.59
N TYR A 160 -21.33 17.86 -32.62
CA TYR A 160 -22.24 17.80 -33.77
C TYR A 160 -23.40 18.77 -33.51
#